data_AF-A0A1S2DA40-F1
#
_entry.id   AF-A0A1S2DA40-F1
#
_cell.length_a   1.000
_cell.length_b   1.000
_cell.length_c   1.000
_cell.angle_alpha   90.00
_cell.angle_beta   90.00
_cell.angle_gamma   90.00
#
_symmetry.space_group_name_H-M   'P 1'
#
loop_
_entity.id
_entity.type
_entity.pdbx_description
1 polymer ?
#
loop_
_entity_poly.entity_id
_entity_poly.type
_entity_poly.pdbx_seq_one_letter_code
_entity_poly.pdbx_strand_id
1 'polypeptide(L)'
;MYRTDHNNRKAFYDNLRTITRTGYYYNITDFEQRQHSRWVAYRMTKLHIRDKDIAVMDLLMDGFSQSEIARKLGASRQNISKIKMKTEGFIEYWREIRTSSYPIDPEDLAVWENFDQADPD
;
A
#
# COMPACT_ATOMS: atom_id res chain seq x y z
N MET A 1 19.08 -1.33 -5.51
CA MET A 1 17.77 -1.13 -6.18
C MET A 1 16.70 -0.44 -5.32
N TYR A 2 16.73 -0.50 -3.97
CA TYR A 2 15.95 0.39 -3.08
C TYR A 2 16.83 1.45 -2.37
N ARG A 3 18.03 1.05 -1.93
CA ARG A 3 19.05 1.93 -1.31
C ARG A 3 19.46 3.13 -2.18
N THR A 4 19.28 3.04 -3.50
CA THR A 4 19.78 4.02 -4.48
C THR A 4 18.73 5.03 -4.96
N ASP A 5 17.43 4.82 -4.70
CA ASP A 5 16.37 5.78 -5.04
C ASP A 5 16.09 6.70 -3.85
N HIS A 6 17.10 7.48 -3.48
CA HIS A 6 17.06 8.41 -2.33
C HIS A 6 15.85 9.35 -2.40
N ASN A 7 15.40 9.71 -3.60
CA ASN A 7 14.28 10.62 -3.83
C ASN A 7 12.95 10.07 -3.30
N ASN A 8 12.80 8.75 -3.24
CA ASN A 8 11.55 8.08 -2.89
C ASN A 8 11.56 7.39 -1.52
N ARG A 9 12.70 7.43 -0.82
CA ARG A 9 12.91 6.76 0.48
C ARG A 9 11.87 7.19 1.52
N LYS A 10 11.60 8.49 1.63
CA LYS A 10 10.59 9.00 2.58
C LYS A 10 9.19 8.46 2.26
N ALA A 11 8.78 8.55 0.99
CA ALA A 11 7.47 8.11 0.54
C ALA A 11 7.28 6.60 0.74
N PHE A 12 8.34 5.80 0.59
CA PHE A 12 8.31 4.38 0.92
C PHE A 12 8.01 4.13 2.40
N TYR A 13 8.76 4.77 3.31
CA TYR A 13 8.55 4.53 4.74
C TYR A 13 7.19 5.05 5.23
N ASP A 14 6.72 6.16 4.66
CA ASP A 14 5.36 6.65 4.94
C ASP A 14 4.32 5.59 4.52
N ASN A 15 4.42 5.05 3.30
CA ASN A 15 3.52 4.00 2.82
C ASN A 15 3.63 2.70 3.64
N LEU A 16 4.84 2.27 3.98
CA LEU A 16 5.08 1.08 4.81
C LEU A 16 4.41 1.23 6.19
N ARG A 17 4.51 2.42 6.79
CA ARG A 17 3.83 2.74 8.04
C ARG A 17 2.31 2.72 7.89
N THR A 18 1.77 3.21 6.78
CA THR A 18 0.33 3.23 6.54
C THR A 18 -0.20 1.80 6.38
N ILE A 19 0.43 0.99 5.54
CA ILE A 19 0.04 -0.40 5.27
C ILE A 19 0.13 -1.28 6.53
N THR A 20 1.12 -1.06 7.38
CA THR A 20 1.21 -1.80 8.66
C THR A 20 0.13 -1.37 9.65
N ARG A 21 -0.32 -0.11 9.62
CA ARG A 21 -1.37 0.42 10.49
C ARG A 21 -2.79 0.06 10.06
N THR A 22 -3.03 -0.25 8.78
CA THR A 22 -4.34 -0.72 8.33
C THR A 22 -4.66 -2.13 8.85
N GLY A 23 -3.70 -2.82 9.44
CA GLY A 23 -3.90 -4.14 10.04
C GLY A 23 -3.91 -5.27 9.01
N TYR A 24 -3.70 -5.02 7.72
CA TYR A 24 -3.61 -6.07 6.69
C TYR A 24 -2.43 -7.02 6.91
N TYR A 25 -1.45 -6.62 7.71
CA TYR A 25 -0.28 -7.39 8.09
C TYR A 25 -0.29 -7.59 9.60
N TYR A 26 -0.90 -8.69 10.05
CA TYR A 26 -1.16 -8.95 11.47
C TYR A 26 0.08 -9.41 12.24
N ASN A 27 1.10 -9.92 11.56
CA ASN A 27 2.33 -10.34 12.21
C ASN A 27 3.59 -9.86 11.47
N ILE A 28 4.04 -8.64 11.73
CA ILE A 28 5.29 -8.10 11.16
C ILE A 28 6.56 -8.85 11.62
N THR A 29 6.44 -9.77 12.59
CA THR A 29 7.53 -10.65 13.01
C THR A 29 7.71 -11.84 12.07
N ASP A 30 6.68 -12.18 11.30
CA ASP A 30 6.77 -13.10 10.17
C ASP A 30 7.54 -12.43 9.02
N PHE A 31 8.62 -13.09 8.60
CA PHE A 31 9.51 -12.60 7.56
C PHE A 31 8.77 -12.37 6.24
N GLU A 32 7.87 -13.27 5.87
CA GLU A 32 7.17 -13.21 4.59
C GLU A 32 6.19 -12.02 4.56
N GLN A 33 5.39 -11.86 5.62
CA GLN A 33 4.51 -10.70 5.79
C GLN A 33 5.30 -9.38 5.79
N ARG A 34 6.50 -9.36 6.38
CA ARG A 34 7.39 -8.20 6.35
C ARG A 34 7.83 -7.88 4.93
N GLN A 35 8.30 -8.85 4.15
CA GLN A 35 8.72 -8.59 2.77
C GLN A 35 7.55 -8.15 1.87
N HIS A 36 6.37 -8.73 2.06
CA HIS A 36 5.18 -8.29 1.32
C HIS A 36 4.78 -6.86 1.63
N SER A 37 4.74 -6.48 2.91
CA SER A 37 4.42 -5.09 3.29
C SER A 37 5.40 -4.09 2.66
N ARG A 38 6.69 -4.47 2.55
CA ARG A 38 7.72 -3.69 1.86
C ARG A 38 7.48 -3.63 0.35
N TRP A 39 7.14 -4.75 -0.29
CA TRP A 39 6.83 -4.78 -1.73
C TRP A 39 5.62 -3.91 -2.07
N VAL A 40 4.53 -4.01 -1.30
CA VAL A 40 3.35 -3.15 -1.49
C VAL A 40 3.73 -1.69 -1.29
N ALA A 41 4.45 -1.35 -0.21
CA ALA A 41 4.90 0.03 0.03
C ALA A 41 5.70 0.59 -1.14
N TYR A 42 6.61 -0.21 -1.71
CA TYR A 42 7.40 0.16 -2.88
C TYR A 42 6.54 0.44 -4.11
N ARG A 43 5.60 -0.46 -4.43
CA ARG A 43 4.67 -0.29 -5.55
C ARG A 43 3.84 0.98 -5.38
N MET A 44 3.30 1.19 -4.19
CA MET A 44 2.53 2.40 -3.86
C MET A 44 3.36 3.68 -4.03
N THR A 45 4.64 3.66 -3.65
CA THR A 45 5.55 4.79 -3.85
C THR A 45 5.78 5.09 -5.33
N LYS A 46 6.00 4.06 -6.16
CA LYS A 46 6.17 4.24 -7.61
C LYS A 46 4.91 4.75 -8.29
N LEU A 47 3.74 4.44 -7.75
CA LEU A 47 2.45 4.91 -8.23
C LEU A 47 2.03 6.26 -7.61
N HIS A 48 2.90 6.86 -6.78
CA HIS A 48 2.63 8.08 -6.03
C HIS A 48 1.31 8.04 -5.24
N ILE A 49 0.90 6.86 -4.78
CA ILE A 49 -0.30 6.67 -3.95
C ILE A 49 0.04 7.13 -2.54
N ARG A 50 -0.87 7.92 -1.95
CA ARG A 50 -0.76 8.48 -0.60
C ARG A 50 -1.80 7.87 0.34
N ASP A 51 -1.65 8.10 1.63
CA ASP A 51 -2.59 7.64 2.67
C ASP A 51 -4.06 7.96 2.36
N LYS A 52 -4.34 9.18 1.88
CA LYS A 52 -5.71 9.57 1.52
C LYS A 52 -6.25 8.80 0.31
N ASP A 53 -5.36 8.39 -0.59
CA ASP A 53 -5.73 7.62 -1.78
C ASP A 53 -6.11 6.19 -1.34
N ILE A 54 -5.37 5.61 -0.39
CA ILE A 54 -5.72 4.35 0.29
C ILE A 54 -7.09 4.45 0.96
N ALA A 55 -7.31 5.47 1.80
CA ALA A 55 -8.57 5.63 2.52
C ALA A 55 -9.78 5.73 1.58
N VAL A 56 -9.61 6.37 0.41
CA VAL A 56 -10.64 6.39 -0.63
C VAL A 56 -10.85 5.01 -1.25
N MET A 57 -9.77 4.27 -1.56
CA MET A 57 -9.89 2.91 -2.09
C MET A 57 -10.59 1.95 -1.11
N ASP A 58 -10.23 2.01 0.17
CA ASP A 58 -10.87 1.21 1.23
C ASP A 58 -12.38 1.46 1.27
N LEU A 59 -12.79 2.73 1.32
CA LEU A 59 -14.21 3.09 1.40
C LEU A 59 -14.97 2.77 0.11
N LEU A 60 -14.33 2.89 -1.06
CA LEU A 60 -14.93 2.45 -2.33
C LEU A 60 -15.18 0.94 -2.33
N MET A 61 -14.22 0.17 -1.82
CA MET A 61 -14.33 -1.29 -1.70
C MET A 61 -15.38 -1.72 -0.67
N ASP A 62 -15.58 -0.92 0.39
CA ASP A 62 -16.66 -1.09 1.35
C ASP A 62 -18.05 -0.70 0.79
N GLY A 63 -18.11 -0.23 -0.47
CA GLY A 63 -19.35 0.10 -1.15
C GLY A 63 -19.89 1.51 -0.88
N PHE A 64 -19.10 2.38 -0.24
CA PHE A 64 -19.52 3.77 -0.02
C PHE A 64 -19.57 4.56 -1.33
N SER A 65 -20.62 5.37 -1.48
CA SER A 65 -20.73 6.34 -2.56
C SER A 65 -19.70 7.47 -2.41
N GLN A 66 -19.33 8.13 -3.51
CA GLN A 66 -18.40 9.27 -3.47
C GLN A 66 -18.84 10.39 -2.51
N SER A 67 -20.15 10.59 -2.35
CA SER A 67 -20.73 11.56 -1.41
C SER A 67 -20.53 11.16 0.05
N GLU A 68 -20.62 9.88 0.36
CA GLU A 68 -20.37 9.37 1.72
C GLU A 68 -18.88 9.41 2.05
N ILE A 69 -18.03 9.04 1.09
CA ILE A 69 -16.57 9.12 1.22
C ILE A 69 -16.14 10.57 1.47
N ALA A 70 -16.66 11.51 0.68
CA ALA A 70 -16.38 12.94 0.84
C ALA A 70 -16.73 13.43 2.27
N ARG A 71 -17.87 13.00 2.79
CA ARG A 71 -18.32 13.33 4.15
C ARG A 71 -17.43 12.71 5.23
N LYS A 72 -17.08 11.43 5.09
CA LYS A 72 -16.22 10.70 6.04
C LYS A 72 -14.81 11.27 6.12
N LEU A 73 -14.25 11.66 4.98
CA LEU A 73 -12.87 12.16 4.88
C LEU A 73 -12.75 13.68 5.01
N GLY A 74 -13.85 14.40 5.22
CA GLY A 74 -13.85 15.87 5.28
C GLY A 74 -13.32 16.51 3.99
N ALA A 75 -13.63 15.91 2.83
CA ALA A 75 -13.11 16.31 1.53
C ALA A 75 -14.25 16.71 0.57
N SER A 76 -13.93 17.45 -0.50
CA SER A 76 -14.92 17.75 -1.54
C SER A 76 -15.18 16.53 -2.44
N ARG A 77 -16.40 16.38 -2.93
CA ARG A 77 -16.76 15.33 -3.90
C ARG A 77 -15.88 15.37 -5.15
N GLN A 78 -15.47 16.55 -5.60
CA GLN A 78 -14.54 16.71 -6.73
C GLN A 78 -13.15 16.13 -6.43
N ASN A 79 -12.64 16.32 -5.21
CA ASN A 79 -11.38 15.71 -4.78
C ASN A 79 -11.49 14.18 -4.76
N ILE A 80 -12.60 13.64 -4.23
CA ILE A 80 -12.85 12.19 -4.25
C ILE A 80 -12.93 11.64 -5.68
N SER A 81 -13.60 12.35 -6.58
CA SER A 81 -13.67 11.95 -8.00
C SER A 81 -12.28 11.88 -8.65
N LYS A 82 -11.43 12.88 -8.42
CA LYS A 82 -10.03 12.89 -8.91
C LYS A 82 -9.22 11.73 -8.34
N ILE A 83 -9.37 11.44 -7.05
CA ILE A 83 -8.69 10.31 -6.41
C ILE A 83 -9.18 9.00 -7.02
N LYS A 84 -10.51 8.80 -7.14
CA LYS A 84 -11.08 7.61 -7.78
C LYS A 84 -10.49 7.38 -9.17
N MET A 85 -10.47 8.39 -10.02
CA MET A 85 -9.91 8.26 -11.38
C MET A 85 -8.43 7.88 -11.36
N LYS A 86 -7.65 8.43 -10.42
CA LYS A 86 -6.24 8.07 -10.24
C LYS A 86 -6.07 6.63 -9.75
N THR A 87 -6.95 6.16 -8.88
CA THR A 87 -6.81 4.87 -8.19
C THR A 87 -7.59 3.72 -8.82
N GLU A 88 -8.41 3.98 -9.83
CA GLU A 88 -9.30 2.98 -10.46
C GLU A 88 -8.52 1.76 -10.98
N GLY A 89 -7.38 1.98 -11.64
CA GLY A 89 -6.52 0.89 -12.14
C GLY A 89 -5.78 0.10 -11.04
N PHE A 90 -5.84 0.55 -9.78
CA PHE A 90 -5.17 -0.08 -8.64
C PHE A 90 -6.15 -0.67 -7.63
N ILE A 91 -7.47 -0.49 -7.84
CA ILE A 91 -8.47 -0.90 -6.86
C ILE A 91 -8.55 -2.42 -6.71
N GLU A 92 -8.42 -3.17 -7.82
CA GLU A 92 -8.40 -4.63 -7.76
C GLU A 92 -7.11 -5.16 -7.13
N TYR A 93 -5.97 -4.55 -7.45
CA TYR A 93 -4.71 -4.83 -6.77
C TYR A 93 -4.78 -4.54 -5.25
N TRP A 94 -5.43 -3.43 -4.86
CA TRP A 94 -5.65 -3.10 -3.46
C TRP A 94 -6.64 -4.07 -2.78
N ARG A 95 -7.66 -4.54 -3.52
CA ARG A 95 -8.58 -5.58 -3.08
C ARG A 95 -7.81 -6.87 -2.79
N GLU A 96 -6.97 -7.32 -3.72
CA GLU A 96 -6.10 -8.48 -3.54
C GLU A 96 -5.24 -8.34 -2.28
N ILE A 97 -4.59 -7.20 -2.06
CA ILE A 97 -3.82 -6.95 -0.82
C ILE A 97 -4.70 -7.04 0.43
N ARG A 98 -5.89 -6.44 0.41
CA ARG A 98 -6.80 -6.42 1.55
C ARG A 98 -7.39 -7.80 1.87
N THR A 99 -7.66 -8.60 0.85
CA THR A 99 -8.34 -9.90 0.99
C THR A 99 -7.39 -11.08 0.97
N SER A 100 -6.13 -10.87 0.59
CA SER A 100 -5.10 -11.92 0.60
C SER A 100 -4.84 -12.34 2.03
N SER A 101 -5.35 -13.52 2.38
CA SER A 101 -4.75 -14.37 3.40
C SER A 101 -3.53 -15.03 2.77
N TYR A 102 -2.34 -14.66 3.22
CA TYR A 102 -1.05 -15.21 2.80
C TYR A 102 -1.10 -16.76 2.55
N PRO A 103 -0.40 -17.32 1.53
CA PRO A 103 0.87 -16.82 1.01
C PRO A 103 0.94 -16.39 -0.47
N ILE A 104 1.87 -15.46 -0.70
CA ILE A 104 2.34 -15.01 -2.02
C ILE A 104 3.18 -16.10 -2.67
N ASP A 105 3.24 -16.07 -3.99
CA ASP A 105 4.15 -16.86 -4.80
C ASP A 105 5.63 -16.73 -4.33
N PRO A 106 6.32 -17.84 -4.03
CA PRO A 106 7.75 -17.86 -3.67
C PRO A 106 8.68 -17.11 -4.64
N GLU A 107 8.33 -16.99 -5.92
CA GLU A 107 9.15 -16.26 -6.89
C GLU A 107 9.17 -14.74 -6.64
N ASP A 108 8.06 -14.17 -6.16
CA ASP A 108 7.99 -12.76 -5.74
C ASP A 108 8.74 -12.52 -4.41
N LEU A 109 8.86 -13.55 -3.56
CA LEU A 109 9.63 -13.53 -2.31
C LEU A 109 11.15 -13.57 -2.55
N ALA A 110 11.61 -14.35 -3.54
CA ALA A 110 13.04 -14.52 -3.86
C ALA A 110 13.73 -13.22 -4.32
N VAL A 111 12.97 -12.25 -4.85
CA VAL A 111 13.49 -10.90 -5.14
C VAL A 111 14.03 -10.24 -3.87
N TRP A 112 13.51 -10.58 -2.69
CA TRP A 112 13.79 -9.89 -1.42
C TRP A 112 14.69 -10.64 -0.44
N GLU A 113 14.95 -11.94 -0.61
CA GLU A 113 15.89 -12.73 0.21
C GLU A 113 17.30 -12.11 0.28
N ASN A 114 17.73 -11.45 -0.80
CA ASN A 114 19.05 -10.80 -0.89
C ASN A 114 19.15 -9.43 -0.17
N PHE A 115 18.05 -8.92 0.42
CA PHE A 115 18.01 -7.55 0.96
C PHE A 115 18.29 -7.45 2.46
N ASP A 116 17.85 -8.41 3.27
CA ASP A 116 18.05 -8.37 4.74
C ASP A 116 19.48 -8.81 5.15
N GLN A 117 20.26 -9.41 4.25
CA GLN A 117 21.68 -9.75 4.51
C GLN A 117 22.65 -8.56 4.32
N ALA A 118 22.16 -7.39 3.87
CA ALA A 118 22.99 -6.23 3.50
C ALA A 118 22.92 -5.03 4.47
N ASP A 119 22.22 -5.16 5.59
CA ASP A 119 22.31 -4.23 6.74
C ASP A 119 23.03 -4.95 7.90
N PRO A 120 24.38 -4.87 7.98
CA PRO A 120 25.02 -4.79 9.28
C PRO A 120 24.80 -3.37 9.83
N ASP A 121 24.61 -3.29 11.14
CA ASP A 121 24.39 -2.07 11.94
C ASP A 121 25.16 -0.80 11.49
#